data_AF-A0A355BDY4-F1
#
_entry.id   AF-A0A355BDY4-F1
#
_cell.length_a   1.000
_cell.length_b   1.000
_cell.length_c   1.000
_cell.angle_alpha   90.00
_cell.angle_beta   90.00
_cell.angle_gamma   90.00
#
_symmetry.space_group_name_H-M   'P 1'
#
loop_
_entity.id
_entity.type
_entity.pdbx_description
1 polymer ?
#
loop_
_entity_poly.entity_id
_entity_poly.type
_entity_poly.pdbx_seq_one_letter_code
_entity_poly.pdbx_strand_id
1 'polypeptide(L)' 'GIVFQDFKLLADRSIYENLLFVLKATGWNEKAEMDLKIEEVLDKVGMKTQAHKMPHQISGGE' A
#
# COMPACT_ATOMS: atom_id res chain seq x y z
N GLY A 1 -10.10 -9.32 -10.70
CA GLY A 1 -9.89 -9.77 -9.31
C GLY A 1 -8.79 -8.94 -8.73
N ILE A 2 -9.14 -7.89 -8.00
CA ILE A 2 -8.16 -7.01 -7.39
C ILE A 2 -7.93 -7.50 -5.96
N VAL A 3 -6.68 -7.83 -5.73
CA VAL A 3 -6.10 -8.58 -4.60
C VAL A 3 -6.17 -7.82 -3.26
N PHE A 4 -7.00 -6.77 -3.11
CA PHE A 4 -7.11 -5.99 -1.87
C PHE A 4 -8.23 -6.45 -0.93
N GLN A 5 -9.11 -7.36 -1.35
CA GLN A 5 -10.28 -7.75 -0.56
C GLN A 5 -9.95 -8.64 0.67
N ASP A 6 -8.74 -9.23 0.73
CA ASP A 6 -8.31 -10.12 1.83
C ASP A 6 -7.09 -9.60 2.60
N PHE A 7 -6.43 -8.54 2.14
CA PHE A 7 -5.42 -7.89 2.97
C PHE A 7 -6.14 -7.17 4.10
N LYS A 8 -6.01 -7.71 5.32
CA LYS A 8 -6.35 -7.02 6.57
C LYS A 8 -5.43 -5.80 6.74
N LEU A 9 -5.61 -4.80 5.90
CA LEU A 9 -4.92 -3.53 5.98
C LEU A 9 -5.25 -2.92 7.35
N LEU A 10 -4.21 -2.41 8.00
CA LEU A 10 -4.33 -1.68 9.24
C LEU A 10 -5.15 -0.41 8.95
N ALA A 11 -6.37 -0.36 9.48
CA ALA A 11 -7.32 0.73 9.25
C ALA A 11 -6.85 2.09 9.79
N ASP A 12 -5.90 2.06 10.72
CA ASP A 12 -5.22 3.20 11.35
C ASP A 12 -4.09 3.78 10.47
N ARG A 13 -3.78 3.17 9.33
CA ARG A 13 -2.65 3.53 8.47
C ARG A 13 -3.07 3.77 7.04
N SER A 14 -2.37 4.65 6.34
CA SER A 14 -2.55 4.85 4.90
C SER A 14 -2.17 3.61 4.08
N ILE A 15 -2.56 3.57 2.79
CA ILE A 15 -2.14 2.50 1.88
C ILE A 15 -0.61 2.41 1.81
N TYR A 16 0.06 3.56 1.70
CA TYR A 16 1.52 3.64 1.72
C TYR A 16 2.11 3.02 2.99
N GLU A 17 1.61 3.39 4.17
CA GLU A 17 2.11 2.87 5.44
C GLU A 17 1.85 1.38 5.63
N ASN A 18 0.74 0.88 5.09
CA ASN A 18 0.46 -0.55 5.07
C ASN A 18 1.49 -1.31 4.22
N LEU A 19 1.78 -0.81 3.01
CA LEU A 19 2.78 -1.42 2.13
C LEU A 19 4.17 -1.34 2.74
N LEU A 20 4.52 -0.20 3.35
CA LEU A 20 5.77 0.00 4.07
C LEU A 20 5.91 -0.98 5.25
N PHE A 21 4.83 -1.23 5.99
CA PHE A 21 4.82 -2.20 7.08
C PHE A 21 5.09 -3.62 6.58
N VAL A 22 4.45 -4.02 5.47
CA VAL A 22 4.67 -5.35 4.87
C VAL A 22 6.10 -5.50 4.36
N LEU A 23 6.67 -4.47 3.71
CA LEU A 23 8.05 -4.52 3.24
C LEU A 23 9.04 -4.63 4.39
N LYS A 24 8.85 -3.85 5.47
CA LYS A 24 9.67 -4.00 6.69
C LYS A 24 9.54 -5.39 7.31
N ALA A 25 8.32 -5.93 7.38
CA ALA A 25 8.07 -7.26 7.93
C ALA A 25 8.69 -8.39 7.09
N THR A 26 8.90 -8.17 5.79
CA THR A 26 9.57 -9.12 4.89
C THR A 26 11.09 -8.97 4.88
N GLY A 27 11.65 -8.10 5.73
CA GLY A 27 13.09 -7.96 5.93
C GLY A 27 13.75 -6.84 5.12
N TRP A 28 12.97 -5.95 4.51
CA TRP A 28 13.53 -4.76 3.86
C TRP A 28 13.99 -3.74 4.90
N ASN A 29 15.22 -3.27 4.75
CA ASN A 29 15.85 -2.32 5.68
C ASN A 29 16.09 -0.94 5.05
N GLU A 30 16.24 -0.88 3.72
CA GLU A 30 16.49 0.37 3.01
C GLU A 30 15.19 1.09 2.68
N LYS A 31 14.97 2.23 3.36
CA LYS A 31 13.76 3.03 3.16
C LYS A 31 13.60 3.51 1.71
N ALA A 32 14.69 3.96 1.08
CA ALA A 32 14.64 4.44 -0.29
C ALA A 32 14.19 3.37 -1.29
N GLU A 33 14.67 2.13 -1.13
CA GLU A 33 14.26 1.02 -1.99
C GLU A 33 12.79 0.62 -1.75
N MET A 34 12.35 0.64 -0.48
CA MET A 34 10.95 0.40 -0.14
C MET A 34 10.04 1.46 -0.75
N ASP A 35 10.38 2.74 -0.65
CA ASP A 35 9.64 3.85 -1.27
C ASP A 35 9.48 3.64 -2.79
N LEU A 36 10.58 3.35 -3.49
CA LEU A 36 10.55 3.07 -4.93
C LEU A 36 9.68 1.86 -5.26
N LYS A 37 9.75 0.79 -4.45
CA LYS A 37 8.96 -0.41 -4.67
C LYS A 37 7.47 -0.16 -4.45
N ILE A 38 7.12 0.60 -3.42
CA ILE A 38 5.74 1.00 -3.13
C ILE A 38 5.19 1.83 -4.29
N GLU A 39 5.93 2.81 -4.77
CA GLU A 39 5.53 3.62 -5.93
C GLU A 39 5.31 2.75 -7.18
N GLU A 40 6.22 1.81 -7.48
CA GLU A 40 6.07 0.90 -8.62
C GLU A 40 4.81 0.03 -8.51
N VAL A 41 4.53 -0.52 -7.33
CA VAL A 41 3.34 -1.34 -7.09
C VAL A 41 2.07 -0.52 -7.24
N LEU A 42 2.05 0.69 -6.66
CA LEU A 42 0.90 1.59 -6.73
C LEU A 42 0.64 2.08 -8.15
N ASP A 43 1.69 2.34 -8.92
CA ASP A 43 1.58 2.70 -10.34
C ASP A 43 0.97 1.56 -11.16
N LYS A 44 1.43 0.32 -10.94
CA LYS A 44 0.91 -0.88 -11.61
C LYS A 44 -0.58 -1.14 -11.36
N VAL A 45 -1.08 -0.78 -10.19
CA VAL A 45 -2.51 -0.93 -9.85
C VAL A 45 -3.32 0.35 -10.07
N GLY A 46 -2.71 1.41 -10.63
CA GLY A 46 -3.38 2.69 -10.87
C GLY A 46 -3.72 3.50 -9.62
N MET A 47 -3.16 3.15 -8.46
CA MET A 47 -3.44 3.77 -7.16
C MET A 47 -2.33 4.73 -6.70
N LYS A 48 -1.45 5.18 -7.59
CA LYS A 48 -0.35 6.10 -7.27
C LYS A 48 -0.82 7.38 -6.56
N THR A 49 -1.93 7.95 -7.01
CA THR A 49 -2.53 9.15 -6.39
C THR A 49 -3.28 8.85 -5.09
N GLN A 50 -3.49 7.58 -4.75
CA GLN A 50 -4.26 7.13 -3.59
C GLN A 50 -3.36 6.57 -2.48
N ALA A 51 -2.03 6.62 -2.63
CA ALA A 51 -1.05 6.14 -1.66
C ALA A 51 -1.28 6.68 -0.23
N HIS A 52 -1.66 7.96 -0.14
CA HIS A 52 -1.88 8.68 1.11
C HIS A 52 -3.29 8.50 1.68
N LYS A 53 -4.21 7.88 0.94
CA LYS A 53 -5.56 7.62 1.41
C LYS A 53 -5.57 6.46 2.40
N MET A 54 -6.56 6.45 3.27
CA MET A 54 -6.78 5.36 4.20
C MET A 54 -7.54 4.21 3.52
N PRO A 55 -7.38 2.95 3.96
CA PRO A 55 -8.07 1.79 3.38
C PRO A 55 -9.59 1.98 3.26
N HIS A 56 -10.22 2.60 4.25
CA HIS A 56 -11.66 2.88 4.26
C HIS A 56 -12.09 3.90 3.19
N GLN A 57 -11.17 4.71 2.66
CA GLN A 57 -11.45 5.70 1.60
C GLN A 57 -11.34 5.10 0.18
N ILE A 58 -10.84 3.87 0.06
CA ILE A 58 -10.67 3.14 -1.22
C ILE A 58 -11.69 2.01 -1.34
N SER A 59 -12.12 1.46 -0.22
CA SER A 59 -13.12 0.38 -0.10
C SER A 59 -14.54 0.72 -0.61
N GLY A 60 -14.74 1.92 -1.18
CA GLY A 60 -16.04 2.42 -1.65
C GLY A 60 -16.47 1.98 -3.05
N GLY A 61 -15.67 1.18 -3.75
CA GLY A 61 -16.06 0.60 -5.05
C GLY A 61 -15.59 1.41 -6.25
N GLU A 62 -14.29 1.34 -6.54
CA GLU A 62 -13.73 1.47 -7.89
C GLU A 62 -12.86 0.24 -8.19
#